data_AF-A0A2D9D981-F1
#
_entry.id   AF-A0A2D9D981-F1
#
_cell.length_a   1.000
_cell.length_b   1.000
_cell.length_c   1.000
_cell.angle_alpha   90.00
_cell.angle_beta   90.00
_cell.angle_gamma   90.00
#
_symmetry.space_group_name_H-M   'P 1'
#
loop_
_entity.id
_entity.type
_entity.pdbx_description
1 polymer ?
#
loop_
_entity_poly.entity_id
_entity_poly.type
_entity_poly.pdbx_seq_one_letter_code
_entity_poly.pdbx_strand_id
1 'polypeptide(L)'
;RKRKRYTREVTKWIKEEYSDRLKNLTMNEGKILVKLIYRETNKTSFEIVRAYRGVFNAFFWQTMAKIWDNNLKSKYDPANVREDMLIEHILIQAKLEGGRE
;
A
#
# COMPACT_ATOMS: atom_id res chain seq x y z
N ARG A 1 9.93 -16.80 16.58
CA ARG A 1 11.11 -15.87 16.51
C ARG A 1 11.52 -15.55 15.06
N LYS A 2 11.62 -16.52 14.14
CA LYS A 2 11.99 -16.30 12.72
C LYS A 2 11.11 -15.28 11.97
N ARG A 3 9.77 -15.40 12.04
CA ARG A 3 8.83 -14.43 11.42
C ARG A 3 9.07 -12.98 11.86
N LYS A 4 9.27 -12.76 13.16
CA LYS A 4 9.52 -11.42 13.73
C LYS A 4 10.82 -10.79 13.22
N ARG A 5 11.87 -11.61 13.02
CA ARG A 5 13.16 -11.14 12.45
C ARG A 5 12.98 -10.76 10.99
N TYR A 6 12.37 -11.63 10.20
CA TYR A 6 12.11 -11.39 8.79
C TYR A 6 11.27 -10.12 8.55
N THR A 7 10.17 -9.95 9.30
CA THR A 7 9.34 -8.73 9.22
C THR A 7 10.16 -7.47 9.53
N ARG A 8 11.09 -7.52 10.49
CA ARG A 8 11.95 -6.38 10.82
C ARG A 8 12.94 -6.05 9.71
N GLU A 9 13.57 -7.08 9.12
CA GLU A 9 14.54 -6.91 8.03
C GLU A 9 13.86 -6.31 6.79
N VAL A 10 12.71 -6.85 6.38
CA VAL A 10 11.89 -6.30 5.27
C VAL A 10 11.42 -4.88 5.57
N THR A 11 10.91 -4.62 6.79
CA THR A 11 10.45 -3.28 7.17
C THR A 11 11.58 -2.25 7.17
N LYS A 12 12.80 -2.66 7.58
CA LYS A 12 13.98 -1.81 7.55
C LYS A 12 14.36 -1.46 6.12
N TRP A 13 14.42 -2.47 5.24
CA TRP A 13 14.70 -2.26 3.82
C TRP A 13 13.67 -1.35 3.14
N ILE A 14 12.36 -1.59 3.37
CA ILE A 14 11.30 -0.71 2.83
C ILE A 14 11.47 0.73 3.31
N LYS A 15 11.84 0.92 4.58
CA LYS A 15 12.08 2.26 5.13
C LYS A 15 13.27 2.92 4.45
N GLU A 16 14.38 2.21 4.29
CA GLU A 16 15.60 2.74 3.68
C GLU A 16 15.37 3.13 2.22
N GLU A 17 14.67 2.29 1.46
CA GLU A 17 14.46 2.49 0.02
C GLU A 17 13.32 3.47 -0.28
N TYR A 18 12.22 3.42 0.50
CA TYR A 18 10.98 4.09 0.13
C TYR A 18 10.51 5.13 1.14
N SER A 19 11.24 5.41 2.23
CA SER A 19 10.78 6.37 3.27
C SER A 19 10.37 7.71 2.69
N ASP A 20 11.26 8.30 1.88
CA ASP A 20 11.06 9.67 1.42
C ASP A 20 9.97 9.74 0.35
N ARG A 21 9.89 8.74 -0.53
CA ARG A 21 8.80 8.60 -1.50
C ARG A 21 7.45 8.47 -0.81
N LEU A 22 7.34 7.57 0.16
CA LEU A 22 6.10 7.34 0.92
C LEU A 22 5.71 8.55 1.78
N LYS A 23 6.67 9.32 2.31
CA LYS A 23 6.39 10.59 3.01
C LYS A 23 5.86 11.67 2.09
N ASN A 24 6.36 11.71 0.86
CA ASN A 24 6.06 12.76 -0.11
C ASN A 24 4.85 12.44 -1.01
N LEU A 25 4.19 11.30 -0.82
CA LEU A 25 2.93 11.01 -1.48
C LEU A 25 1.89 12.08 -1.17
N THR A 26 1.24 12.54 -2.23
CA THR A 26 0.01 13.34 -2.11
C THR A 26 -1.12 12.47 -1.56
N MET A 27 -2.19 13.13 -1.08
CA MET A 27 -3.37 12.44 -0.56
C MET A 27 -3.98 11.47 -1.59
N ASN A 28 -4.00 11.85 -2.88
CA ASN A 28 -4.60 11.03 -3.92
C ASN A 28 -3.72 9.83 -4.28
N GLU A 29 -2.40 10.01 -4.38
CA GLU A 29 -1.49 8.88 -4.59
C GLU A 29 -1.51 7.90 -3.40
N GLY A 30 -1.64 8.42 -2.17
CA GLY A 30 -1.84 7.61 -0.98
C GLY A 30 -3.12 6.76 -1.04
N LYS A 31 -4.22 7.30 -1.56
CA LYS A 31 -5.47 6.54 -1.79
C LYS A 31 -5.26 5.41 -2.80
N ILE A 32 -4.60 5.70 -3.92
CA ILE A 32 -4.26 4.69 -4.92
C ILE A 32 -3.39 3.60 -4.29
N LEU A 33 -2.38 3.96 -3.50
CA LEU A 33 -1.53 3.00 -2.79
C LEU A 33 -2.35 2.07 -1.88
N VAL A 34 -3.32 2.59 -1.11
CA VAL A 34 -4.18 1.76 -0.26
C VAL A 34 -5.00 0.77 -1.07
N LYS A 35 -5.55 1.20 -2.21
CA LYS A 35 -6.30 0.35 -3.13
C LYS A 35 -5.41 -0.76 -3.73
N LEU A 36 -4.19 -0.42 -4.15
CA LEU A 36 -3.22 -1.39 -4.66
C LEU A 36 -2.82 -2.42 -3.60
N ILE A 37 -2.60 -1.99 -2.35
CA ILE A 37 -2.32 -2.89 -1.24
C ILE A 37 -3.49 -3.86 -1.03
N TYR A 38 -4.73 -3.36 -1.07
CA TYR A 38 -5.91 -4.23 -0.97
C TYR A 38 -5.98 -5.20 -2.14
N ARG A 39 -5.75 -4.75 -3.37
CA ARG A 39 -5.75 -5.60 -4.58
C ARG A 39 -4.80 -6.79 -4.45
N GLU A 40 -3.58 -6.58 -3.98
CA GLU A 40 -2.55 -7.63 -3.88
C GLU A 40 -2.73 -8.55 -2.67
N THR A 41 -3.32 -8.04 -1.58
CA THR A 41 -3.33 -8.76 -0.29
C THR A 41 -4.72 -9.18 0.19
N ASN A 42 -5.77 -8.68 -0.47
CA ASN A 42 -7.17 -8.76 -0.07
C ASN A 42 -7.41 -8.33 1.40
N LYS A 43 -6.58 -7.41 1.90
CA LYS A 43 -6.63 -6.84 3.25
C LYS A 43 -6.53 -5.33 3.14
N THR A 44 -7.33 -4.64 3.93
CA THR A 44 -7.27 -3.19 4.02
C THR A 44 -5.95 -2.75 4.65
N SER A 45 -5.44 -1.58 4.24
CA SER A 45 -4.25 -1.00 4.88
C SER A 45 -4.44 -0.83 6.38
N PHE A 46 -5.67 -0.55 6.82
CA PHE A 46 -6.03 -0.54 8.24
C PHE A 46 -5.80 -1.88 8.94
N GLU A 47 -6.23 -3.00 8.36
CA GLU A 47 -6.02 -4.34 8.92
C GLU A 47 -4.54 -4.71 8.98
N ILE A 48 -3.79 -4.38 7.93
CA ILE A 48 -2.34 -4.59 7.86
C ILE A 48 -1.67 -3.81 9.00
N VAL A 49 -1.89 -2.50 9.04
CA VAL A 49 -1.33 -1.60 10.05
C VAL A 49 -1.68 -2.06 11.48
N ARG A 50 -2.93 -2.49 11.71
CA ARG A 50 -3.40 -3.02 13.00
C ARG A 50 -2.72 -4.34 13.36
N ALA A 51 -2.58 -5.28 12.43
CA ALA A 51 -1.97 -6.59 12.66
C ALA A 51 -0.48 -6.49 13.05
N TYR A 52 0.21 -5.45 12.60
CA TYR A 52 1.63 -5.25 12.87
C TYR A 52 1.94 -4.28 14.03
N ARG A 53 0.95 -3.86 14.83
CA ARG A 53 1.05 -2.82 15.90
C ARG A 53 2.27 -2.88 16.83
N GLY A 54 2.92 -4.03 17.01
CA GLY A 54 4.12 -4.18 17.86
C GLY A 54 5.46 -4.26 17.12
N VAL A 55 5.49 -4.32 15.78
CA VAL A 55 6.71 -4.43 14.95
C VAL A 55 6.76 -3.33 13.89
N PHE A 56 5.65 -2.65 13.65
CA PHE A 56 5.55 -1.58 12.67
C PHE A 56 6.23 -0.30 13.13
N ASN A 57 6.91 0.34 12.19
CA ASN A 57 7.66 1.56 12.38
C ASN A 57 6.71 2.77 12.52
N ALA A 58 7.02 3.70 13.43
CA ALA A 58 6.30 4.97 13.60
C ALA A 58 6.16 5.74 12.27
N PHE A 59 7.15 5.60 11.40
CA PHE A 59 7.11 6.08 10.02
C PHE A 59 5.86 5.63 9.24
N PHE A 60 5.54 4.34 9.26
CA PHE A 60 4.41 3.82 8.48
C PHE A 60 3.08 4.28 9.08
N TRP A 61 3.00 4.38 10.41
CA TRP A 61 1.85 5.01 11.09
C TRP A 61 1.68 6.47 10.70
N GLN A 62 2.77 7.24 10.59
CA GLN A 62 2.73 8.63 10.13
C GLN A 62 2.28 8.73 8.67
N THR A 63 2.83 7.89 7.78
CA THR A 63 2.42 7.84 6.36
C THR A 63 0.94 7.50 6.24
N MET A 64 0.48 6.46 6.93
CA MET A 64 -0.92 6.05 6.88
C MET A 64 -1.84 7.05 7.59
N ALA A 65 -1.39 7.76 8.64
CA ALA A 65 -2.19 8.79 9.29
C ALA A 65 -2.48 10.00 8.37
N LYS A 66 -1.62 10.29 7.39
CA LYS A 66 -1.93 11.27 6.34
C LYS A 66 -3.14 10.85 5.51
N ILE A 67 -3.41 9.54 5.41
CA ILE A 67 -4.54 8.97 4.71
C ILE A 67 -5.62 8.68 5.76
N TRP A 68 -6.63 9.55 5.90
CA TRP A 68 -7.67 9.43 6.94
C TRP A 68 -8.24 8.00 7.09
N ASP A 69 -8.61 7.58 8.31
CA ASP A 69 -9.15 6.25 8.67
C ASP A 69 -10.17 5.64 7.66
N ASN A 70 -11.13 6.42 7.12
CA ASN A 70 -12.07 5.92 6.10
C ASN A 70 -11.36 5.49 4.81
N ASN A 71 -10.33 6.21 4.39
CA ASN A 71 -9.53 5.86 3.22
C ASN A 71 -8.69 4.59 3.49
N LEU A 72 -8.17 4.40 4.70
CA LEU A 72 -7.39 3.20 5.06
C LEU A 72 -8.20 1.91 5.07
N LYS A 73 -9.52 2.02 5.26
CA LYS A 73 -10.48 0.92 5.19
C LYS A 73 -11.06 0.72 3.78
N SER A 74 -10.65 1.54 2.81
CA SER A 74 -11.13 1.43 1.44
C SER A 74 -10.68 0.10 0.83
N LYS A 75 -11.57 -0.48 0.04
CA LYS A 75 -11.34 -1.70 -0.72
C LYS A 75 -11.08 -1.37 -2.19
N TYR A 76 -10.65 -2.38 -2.93
CA TYR A 76 -10.51 -2.32 -4.38
C TYR A 76 -11.65 -3.10 -5.04
N ASP A 77 -12.43 -2.44 -5.89
CA ASP A 77 -13.57 -3.00 -6.59
C ASP A 77 -13.70 -2.42 -8.02
N PRO A 78 -12.93 -2.95 -9.00
CA PRO A 78 -12.96 -2.47 -10.37
C PRO A 78 -14.27 -2.79 -11.11
N ALA A 79 -15.13 -3.65 -10.57
CA ALA A 79 -16.43 -3.99 -11.19
C ALA A 79 -17.47 -2.89 -10.94
N ASN A 80 -17.43 -2.25 -9.76
CA ASN A 80 -18.42 -1.26 -9.36
C ASN A 80 -17.85 0.16 -9.24
N VAL A 81 -16.54 0.34 -9.13
CA VAL A 81 -15.89 1.64 -8.95
C VAL A 81 -15.10 2.02 -10.21
N ARG A 82 -15.55 3.10 -10.89
CA ARG A 82 -14.92 3.59 -12.12
C ARG A 82 -13.44 3.92 -11.95
N GLU A 83 -13.05 4.53 -10.82
CA GLU A 83 -11.64 4.83 -10.54
C GLU A 83 -10.80 3.54 -10.47
N ASP A 84 -11.32 2.49 -9.84
CA ASP A 84 -10.62 1.22 -9.67
C ASP A 84 -10.50 0.48 -11.00
N MET A 85 -11.54 0.56 -11.84
CA MET A 85 -11.50 0.08 -13.23
C MET A 85 -10.40 0.77 -14.04
N LEU A 86 -10.24 2.08 -13.92
CA LEU A 86 -9.18 2.83 -14.60
C LEU A 86 -7.80 2.44 -14.07
N ILE A 87 -7.67 2.26 -12.75
CA ILE A 87 -6.44 1.73 -12.14
C ILE A 87 -6.11 0.35 -12.72
N GLU A 88 -7.08 -0.57 -12.81
CA GLU A 88 -6.86 -1.92 -13.36
C GLU A 88 -6.39 -1.83 -14.80
N HIS A 89 -7.03 -0.98 -15.60
CA HIS A 89 -6.66 -0.77 -17.00
C HIS A 89 -5.20 -0.29 -17.11
N ILE A 90 -4.79 0.69 -16.32
CA ILE A 90 -3.40 1.18 -16.31
C ILE A 90 -2.42 0.08 -15.90
N LEU A 91 -2.75 -0.73 -14.88
CA LEU A 91 -1.91 -1.84 -14.45
C LEU A 91 -1.75 -2.91 -15.54
N ILE A 92 -2.83 -3.25 -16.24
CA ILE A 92 -2.80 -4.20 -17.37
C ILE A 92 -1.91 -3.66 -18.48
N GLN A 93 -2.07 -2.39 -18.87
CA GLN A 93 -1.23 -1.78 -19.91
C GLN A 93 0.25 -1.77 -19.51
N ALA A 94 0.58 -1.33 -18.29
CA ALA A 94 1.94 -1.33 -17.79
C ALA A 94 2.59 -2.72 -17.79
N LYS A 95 1.81 -3.77 -17.47
CA LYS A 95 2.28 -5.17 -17.52
C LYS A 95 2.54 -5.64 -18.95
N LEU A 96 1.70 -5.23 -19.90
CA LEU A 96 1.88 -5.55 -21.32
C LEU A 96 3.08 -4.83 -21.93
N GLU A 97 3.37 -3.60 -21.48
CA GLU A 97 4.53 -2.82 -21.90
C GLU A 97 5.83 -3.37 -21.31
N GLY A 98 5.87 -3.61 -19.99
CA GLY A 98 7.04 -4.17 -19.31
C GLY A 98 7.31 -5.65 -19.62
N GLY A 99 6.36 -6.37 -20.22
CA GLY A 99 6.57 -7.73 -20.74
C GLY A 99 7.21 -7.77 -22.13
N ARG A 100 7.53 -6.61 -22.72
CA ARG A 100 8.25 -6.49 -24.02
C ARG A 100 9.74 -6.17 -23.84
N GLU A 101 10.22 -6.04 -22.60
CA GLU A 101 11.65 -5.98 -22.25
C GLU A 101 12.13 -7.34 -21.73
#